data_AF-A0A259CFQ7-F1
#
_entry.id   AF-A0A259CFQ7-F1
#
_cell.length_a   1.000
_cell.length_b   1.000
_cell.length_c   1.000
_cell.angle_alpha   90.00
_cell.angle_beta   90.00
_cell.angle_gamma   90.00
#
_symmetry.space_group_name_H-M   'P 1'
#
loop_
_entity.id
_entity.type
_entity.pdbx_description
1 polymer ?
#
loop_
_entity_poly.entity_id
_entity_poly.type
_entity_poly.pdbx_seq_one_letter_code
_entity_poly.pdbx_strand_id
1 'polypeptide(L)'
;MHAEWGQVTAAAAEEINATKAAGGRVIPVGTTALRLIESAADPDGILHPWEGETDIFITPGYRFRITDALMTNFHLPKSTLVMLVAALMGESRIRRVYDHAIATGYRFYSYGDSSLLIPDPA
;
A
#
# COMPACT_ATOMS: atom_id res chain seq x y z
N MET A 1 5.07 6.66 -13.47
CA MET A 1 4.05 5.60 -13.30
C MET A 1 2.88 5.98 -14.20
N HIS A 2 2.08 5.04 -14.72
CA HIS A 2 0.86 5.43 -15.44
C HIS A 2 -0.13 6.04 -14.44
N ALA A 3 -0.79 7.12 -14.84
CA ALA A 3 -1.88 7.71 -14.08
C ALA A 3 -3.02 6.69 -13.99
N GLU A 4 -3.53 6.47 -12.79
CA GLU A 4 -4.70 5.63 -12.55
C GLU A 4 -5.86 6.53 -12.15
N TRP A 5 -6.99 6.43 -12.84
CA TRP A 5 -8.21 7.07 -12.39
C TRP A 5 -8.81 6.25 -11.24
N GLY A 6 -9.28 6.92 -10.19
CA GLY A 6 -10.04 6.29 -9.13
C GLY A 6 -10.91 7.25 -8.35
N GLN A 7 -11.67 6.69 -7.43
CA GLN A 7 -12.64 7.40 -6.62
C GLN A 7 -12.61 6.89 -5.17
N VAL A 8 -12.59 7.82 -4.22
CA VAL A 8 -12.86 7.59 -2.80
C VAL A 8 -14.19 8.25 -2.50
N THR A 9 -15.20 7.45 -2.17
CA THR A 9 -16.54 7.97 -1.85
C THR A 9 -16.54 8.63 -0.47
N ALA A 10 -17.54 9.47 -0.21
CA ALA A 10 -17.71 10.07 1.12
C ALA A 10 -17.90 9.01 2.22
N ALA A 11 -18.64 7.94 1.93
CA ALA A 11 -18.83 6.82 2.86
C ALA A 11 -17.49 6.11 3.16
N ALA A 12 -16.68 5.82 2.15
CA ALA A 12 -15.37 5.18 2.35
C ALA A 12 -14.42 6.08 3.15
N ALA A 13 -14.40 7.38 2.87
CA ALA A 13 -13.60 8.35 3.62
C ALA A 13 -14.02 8.40 5.10
N GLU A 14 -15.32 8.45 5.37
CA GLU A 14 -15.88 8.46 6.73
C GLU A 14 -15.53 7.17 7.49
N GLU A 15 -15.73 5.99 6.90
CA GLU A 15 -15.41 4.69 7.52
C GLU A 15 -13.93 4.56 7.85
N ILE A 16 -13.05 4.97 6.93
CA ILE A 16 -11.60 4.93 7.12
C ILE A 16 -11.17 5.89 8.23
N ASN A 17 -11.66 7.13 8.21
CA ASN A 17 -11.35 8.13 9.24
C ASN A 17 -11.85 7.68 10.63
N ALA A 18 -13.07 7.14 10.71
CA ALA A 18 -13.63 6.61 11.95
C ALA A 18 -12.78 5.44 12.48
N THR A 19 -12.32 4.55 11.59
CA THR A 19 -11.43 3.45 11.94
C THR A 19 -10.11 3.95 12.53
N LYS A 20 -9.47 4.96 11.90
CA LYS A 20 -8.23 5.56 12.41
C LYS A 20 -8.46 6.28 13.74
N ALA A 21 -9.56 7.03 13.89
CA ALA A 21 -9.92 7.72 15.12
C ALA A 21 -10.16 6.76 16.29
N ALA A 22 -10.67 5.56 16.02
CA ALA A 22 -10.85 4.49 17.00
C ALA A 22 -9.56 3.72 17.32
N GLY A 23 -8.41 4.08 16.73
CA GLY A 23 -7.15 3.35 16.89
C GLY A 23 -7.09 2.02 16.11
N GLY A 24 -8.00 1.83 15.15
CA GLY A 24 -8.00 0.70 14.24
C GLY A 24 -6.92 0.80 13.16
N ARG A 25 -6.78 -0.26 12.36
CA ARG A 25 -5.82 -0.34 11.25
C ARG A 25 -6.54 -0.30 9.91
N VAL A 26 -5.98 0.44 8.96
CA VAL A 26 -6.42 0.48 7.57
C VAL A 26 -5.44 -0.31 6.72
N ILE A 27 -5.94 -1.40 6.13
CA ILE A 27 -5.15 -2.36 5.34
C ILE A 27 -5.73 -2.41 3.92
N PRO A 28 -5.25 -1.56 2.99
CA PRO A 28 -5.61 -1.68 1.59
C PRO A 28 -5.31 -3.06 1.03
N VAL A 29 -6.20 -3.55 0.17
CA VAL A 29 -6.04 -4.77 -0.60
C VAL A 29 -5.68 -4.38 -2.03
N GLY A 30 -4.40 -4.50 -2.37
CA GLY A 30 -3.81 -4.10 -3.64
C GLY A 30 -3.13 -2.73 -3.59
N THR A 31 -2.07 -2.58 -4.38
CA THR A 31 -1.27 -1.34 -4.44
C THR A 31 -2.05 -0.16 -5.03
N THR A 32 -3.01 -0.40 -5.92
CA THR A 32 -3.88 0.65 -6.47
C THR A 32 -4.76 1.26 -5.38
N ALA A 33 -5.39 0.44 -4.52
CA ALA A 33 -6.18 0.92 -3.38
C ALA A 33 -5.33 1.74 -2.40
N LEU A 34 -4.11 1.27 -2.12
CA LEU A 34 -3.14 2.01 -1.30
C LEU A 34 -2.80 3.37 -1.90
N ARG A 35 -2.46 3.42 -3.20
CA ARG A 35 -2.13 4.68 -3.87
C ARG A 35 -3.29 5.67 -3.83
N LEU A 36 -4.52 5.20 -4.03
CA LEU A 36 -5.71 6.04 -3.99
C LEU A 36 -5.94 6.67 -2.62
N ILE A 37 -5.89 5.89 -1.53
CA ILE A 37 -6.10 6.44 -0.19
C ILE A 37 -4.96 7.37 0.25
N GLU A 38 -3.71 7.09 -0.16
CA GLU A 38 -2.57 7.97 0.12
C GLU A 38 -2.57 9.27 -0.71
N SER A 39 -3.20 9.26 -1.90
CA SER A 39 -3.42 10.46 -2.72
C SER A 39 -4.57 11.31 -2.21
N ALA A 40 -5.66 10.70 -1.74
CA ALA A 40 -6.84 11.39 -1.25
C ALA A 40 -6.68 11.92 0.19
N ALA A 41 -5.63 11.51 0.90
CA ALA A 41 -5.35 11.99 2.25
C ALA A 41 -4.63 13.34 2.26
N ASP A 42 -5.02 14.21 3.19
CA ASP A 42 -4.34 15.47 3.45
C ASP A 42 -3.05 15.28 4.28
N PRO A 43 -2.23 16.33 4.51
CA PRO A 43 -1.00 16.21 5.30
C PRO A 43 -1.21 15.80 6.77
N ASP A 44 -2.41 16.01 7.32
CA ASP A 44 -2.76 15.69 8.71
C ASP A 44 -3.26 14.25 8.87
N GLY A 45 -3.40 13.51 7.76
CA GLY A 45 -3.82 12.12 7.75
C GLY A 45 -5.34 11.93 7.77
N ILE A 46 -6.09 12.94 7.36
CA ILE A 46 -7.54 12.84 7.16
C ILE A 46 -7.81 12.51 5.69
N LEU A 47 -8.61 11.48 5.46
CA LEU A 47 -9.03 11.07 4.12
C LEU A 47 -10.25 11.88 3.68
N HIS A 48 -10.23 12.44 2.48
CA HIS A 48 -11.34 13.21 1.91
C HIS A 48 -12.00 12.44 0.76
N PRO A 49 -13.31 12.67 0.49
CA PRO A 49 -13.91 12.22 -0.76
C PRO A 49 -13.11 12.81 -1.93
N TRP A 50 -12.78 11.98 -2.90
CA TRP A 50 -11.85 12.34 -3.97
C TRP A 50 -12.17 11.57 -5.25
N GLU A 51 -11.99 12.21 -6.39
CA GLU A 51 -12.13 11.59 -7.70
C GLU A 51 -11.13 12.22 -8.66
N GLY A 52 -10.42 11.40 -9.41
CA GLY A 52 -9.46 11.88 -10.39
C GLY A 52 -8.36 10.88 -10.68
N GLU A 53 -7.30 11.39 -11.30
CA GLU A 53 -6.10 10.62 -11.59
C GLU A 53 -5.10 10.71 -10.45
N THR A 54 -4.49 9.58 -10.08
CA THR A 54 -3.33 9.53 -9.20
C THR A 54 -2.10 9.05 -9.96
N ASP A 55 -1.05 9.86 -9.90
CA ASP A 55 0.29 9.54 -10.38
C ASP A 55 1.29 9.38 -9.21
N ILE A 56 0.79 9.28 -7.97
CA ILE A 56 1.63 9.24 -6.77
C ILE A 56 2.69 8.14 -6.89
N PHE A 57 3.93 8.53 -6.61
CA PHE A 57 5.08 7.65 -6.66
C PHE A 57 5.62 7.41 -5.25
N ILE A 58 5.35 6.22 -4.71
CA ILE A 58 5.72 5.83 -3.34
C ILE A 58 7.04 5.06 -3.39
N THR A 59 8.05 5.59 -2.70
CA THR A 59 9.42 5.07 -2.62
C THR A 59 9.92 5.09 -1.19
N PRO A 60 11.02 4.38 -0.86
CA PRO A 60 11.60 4.40 0.48
C PRO A 60 11.81 5.83 1.00
N GLY A 61 11.37 6.08 2.23
CA GLY A 61 11.32 7.41 2.84
C GLY A 61 9.93 8.09 2.79
N TYR A 62 8.97 7.52 2.06
CA TYR A 62 7.58 7.98 2.08
C TYR A 62 6.94 7.80 3.46
N ARG A 63 6.25 8.83 3.95
CA ARG A 63 5.43 8.76 5.17
C ARG A 63 4.00 8.38 4.80
N PHE A 64 3.62 7.15 5.12
CA PHE A 64 2.24 6.69 4.98
C PHE A 64 1.34 7.44 5.95
N ARG A 65 0.21 7.93 5.44
CA ARG A 65 -0.75 8.74 6.20
C ARG A 65 -1.95 7.92 6.65
N ILE A 66 -2.46 7.07 5.76
CA ILE A 66 -3.64 6.25 6.02
C ILE A 66 -3.25 4.81 6.27
N THR A 67 -2.40 4.27 5.39
CA THR A 67 -2.02 2.86 5.32
C THR A 67 -1.22 2.40 6.52
N ASP A 68 -1.72 1.38 7.23
CA ASP A 68 -1.01 0.75 8.35
C ASP A 68 -0.34 -0.58 7.96
N ALA A 69 -0.86 -1.25 6.92
CA ALA A 69 -0.33 -2.50 6.35
C ALA A 69 -0.84 -2.66 4.91
N LEU A 70 -0.36 -3.67 4.18
CA LEU A 70 -0.79 -3.92 2.80
C LEU A 70 -0.99 -5.41 2.54
N MET A 71 -2.11 -5.77 1.90
CA MET A 71 -2.26 -7.06 1.24
C MET A 71 -2.00 -6.91 -0.26
N THR A 72 -1.04 -7.64 -0.82
CA THR A 72 -0.69 -7.57 -2.24
C THR A 72 -0.04 -8.86 -2.74
N ASN A 73 0.06 -9.03 -4.05
CA ASN A 73 0.81 -10.15 -4.65
C ASN A 73 2.33 -9.94 -4.58
N PHE A 74 3.09 -10.95 -4.99
CA PHE A 74 4.54 -10.82 -5.18
C PHE A 74 4.87 -10.23 -6.57
N HIS A 75 5.53 -9.07 -6.57
CA HIS A 75 5.88 -8.31 -7.77
C HIS A 75 7.22 -8.73 -8.39
N LEU A 76 7.47 -8.42 -9.66
CA LEU A 76 8.75 -8.74 -10.30
C LEU A 76 9.91 -7.86 -9.79
N PRO A 77 11.16 -8.38 -9.77
CA PRO A 77 12.34 -7.57 -9.46
C PRO A 77 12.44 -6.33 -10.36
N LYS A 78 12.95 -5.23 -9.79
CA LYS A 78 13.12 -3.93 -10.47
C LYS A 78 11.81 -3.27 -10.95
N SER A 79 10.66 -3.65 -10.40
CA SER A 79 9.39 -2.95 -10.64
C SER A 79 9.18 -1.80 -9.65
N THR A 80 8.41 -0.81 -10.04
CA THR A 80 7.98 0.30 -9.17
C THR A 80 7.18 -0.19 -7.96
N LEU A 81 6.45 -1.31 -8.10
CA LEU A 81 5.70 -1.92 -6.99
C LEU A 81 6.62 -2.52 -5.94
N VAL A 82 7.80 -3.04 -6.31
CA VAL A 82 8.83 -3.44 -5.35
C VAL A 82 9.31 -2.24 -4.53
N MET A 83 9.41 -1.05 -5.12
CA MET A 83 9.76 0.17 -4.37
C MET A 83 8.69 0.57 -3.36
N LEU A 84 7.41 0.43 -3.73
CA LEU A 84 6.28 0.70 -2.84
C LEU A 84 6.28 -0.25 -1.63
N VAL A 85 6.42 -1.56 -1.86
CA VAL A 85 6.48 -2.52 -0.73
C VAL A 85 7.75 -2.35 0.10
N ALA A 86 8.86 -1.91 -0.51
CA ALA A 86 10.08 -1.54 0.21
C ALA A 86 9.91 -0.27 1.05
N ALA A 87 9.11 0.69 0.59
CA ALA A 87 8.78 1.90 1.35
C ALA A 87 8.01 1.55 2.61
N LEU A 88 7.07 0.59 2.52
CA LEU A 88 6.27 0.14 3.65
C LEU A 88 7.09 -0.72 4.64
N MET A 89 7.78 -1.75 4.13
CA MET A 89 8.39 -2.78 4.98
C MET A 89 9.87 -2.53 5.31
N GLY A 90 10.52 -1.58 4.64
CA GLY A 90 11.96 -1.41 4.63
C GLY A 90 12.67 -2.37 3.66
N GLU A 91 13.71 -1.87 3.01
CA GLU A 91 14.43 -2.58 1.94
C GLU A 91 15.01 -3.93 2.40
N SER A 92 15.69 -3.96 3.55
CA SER A 92 16.31 -5.18 4.05
C SER A 92 15.27 -6.26 4.40
N ARG A 93 14.10 -5.86 4.89
CA ARG A 93 13.04 -6.80 5.28
C ARG A 93 12.33 -7.35 4.06
N ILE A 94 11.96 -6.49 3.11
CA ILE A 94 11.30 -6.96 1.88
C ILE A 94 12.21 -7.89 1.07
N ARG A 95 13.53 -7.63 1.05
CA ARG A 95 14.50 -8.52 0.42
C ARG A 95 14.47 -9.93 1.03
N ARG A 96 14.49 -10.04 2.36
CA ARG A 96 14.39 -11.34 3.05
C ARG A 96 13.06 -12.07 2.75
N VAL A 97 11.96 -11.32 2.69
CA VAL A 97 10.63 -11.88 2.35
C VAL A 97 10.65 -12.48 0.94
N TYR A 98 11.23 -11.77 -0.02
CA TYR A 98 11.35 -12.23 -1.40
C TYR A 98 12.31 -13.41 -1.55
N ASP A 99 13.46 -13.36 -0.90
CA ASP A 99 14.44 -14.46 -0.90
C ASP A 99 13.79 -15.74 -0.34
N HIS A 100 13.01 -15.62 0.73
CA HIS A 100 12.24 -16.73 1.29
C HIS A 100 11.20 -17.26 0.30
N ALA A 101 10.37 -16.39 -0.28
CA ALA A 101 9.33 -16.78 -1.24
C ALA A 101 9.91 -17.51 -2.46
N ILE A 102 11.07 -17.07 -2.97
CA ILE A 102 11.79 -17.76 -4.04
C ILE A 102 12.29 -19.13 -3.57
N ALA A 103 12.94 -19.18 -2.40
CA ALA A 103 13.51 -20.42 -1.87
C ALA A 103 12.45 -21.49 -1.56
N THR A 104 11.24 -21.10 -1.19
CA THR A 104 10.14 -22.01 -0.84
C THR A 104 9.16 -22.28 -2.00
N GLY A 105 9.41 -21.72 -3.19
CA GLY A 105 8.62 -22.00 -4.39
C GLY A 105 7.26 -21.31 -4.43
N TYR A 106 7.12 -20.13 -3.82
CA TYR A 106 5.93 -19.30 -3.98
C TYR A 106 5.74 -18.93 -5.45
N ARG A 107 4.48 -18.80 -5.84
CA ARG A 107 4.06 -18.36 -7.18
C ARG A 107 4.00 -16.84 -7.18
N PHE A 108 4.59 -16.21 -8.18
CA PHE A 108 4.65 -14.74 -8.29
C PHE A 108 3.61 -14.23 -9.29
N TYR A 109 3.49 -12.90 -9.39
CA TYR A 109 2.67 -12.19 -10.39
C TYR A 109 1.15 -12.26 -10.14
N SER A 110 0.35 -11.92 -11.15
CA SER A 110 -1.09 -11.64 -11.01
C SER A 110 -1.94 -12.81 -10.51
N TYR A 111 -1.52 -14.05 -10.80
CA TYR A 111 -2.23 -15.27 -10.40
C TYR A 111 -1.41 -16.12 -9.41
N GLY A 112 -0.37 -15.51 -8.84
CA GLY A 112 0.49 -16.13 -7.86
C GLY A 112 -0.13 -16.12 -6.45
N ASP A 113 0.75 -16.27 -5.48
CA ASP A 113 0.41 -16.19 -4.07
C ASP A 113 0.34 -14.72 -3.61
N SER A 114 -0.29 -14.52 -2.45
CA SER A 114 -0.44 -13.22 -1.83
C SER A 114 0.47 -13.06 -0.62
N SER A 115 0.70 -11.81 -0.24
CA SER A 115 1.43 -11.39 0.94
C SER A 115 0.56 -10.47 1.78
N LEU A 116 0.69 -10.58 3.11
CA LEU A 116 0.20 -9.60 4.06
C LEU A 116 1.42 -8.95 4.72
N LEU A 117 1.64 -7.68 4.41
CA LEU A 117 2.82 -6.91 4.77
C LEU A 117 2.47 -5.97 5.92
N ILE A 118 2.89 -6.33 7.13
CA ILE A 118 2.67 -5.56 8.35
C ILE A 118 4.03 -5.02 8.82
N PRO A 119 4.28 -3.70 8.71
CA PRO A 119 5.52 -3.11 9.20
C PRO A 119 5.60 -3.20 10.72
N ASP A 120 6.82 -3.08 11.26
CA ASP A 120 6.98 -3.00 12.70
C ASP A 120 6.39 -1.67 13.20
N PRO A 121 5.85 -1.61 14.43
CA PRO A 121 5.45 -0.35 15.03
C PRO A 121 6.61 0.64 14.98
N ALA A 122 6.32 1.88 14.58
CA ALA A 122 7.28 2.98 14.62
C ALA A 122 7.71 3.30 16.08
#